data_AF-A0A7C3PWD4-F1
#
_entry.id   AF-A0A7C3PWD4-F1
#
_cell.length_a   1.000
_cell.length_b   1.000
_cell.length_c   1.000
_cell.angle_alpha   90.00
_cell.angle_beta   90.00
_cell.angle_gamma   90.00
#
_symmetry.space_group_name_H-M   'P 1'
#
loop_
_entity.id
_entity.type
_entity.pdbx_description
1 polymer ?
#
loop_
_entity_poly.entity_id
_entity_poly.type
_entity_poly.pdbx_seq_one_letter_code
_entity_poly.pdbx_strand_id
1 'polypeptide(L)' 'TQKSFSDNETRIGRPRNFNITVREFEFAAGAGFVIPILGEMMRMPGLPAVPASEGMDIDKNGKVSGLS' A
#
# COMPACT_ATOMS: atom_id res chain seq x y z
N THR A 1 -6.44 -7.52 0.39
CA THR A 1 -5.85 -6.51 1.28
C THR A 1 -4.79 -7.17 2.16
N GLN A 2 -3.75 -6.46 2.58
CA GLN A 2 -2.70 -6.98 3.45
C GLN A 2 -3.13 -7.16 4.91
N LYS A 3 -4.29 -6.62 5.29
CA LYS A 3 -4.80 -6.64 6.67
C LYS A 3 -5.59 -7.91 7.04
N SER A 4 -5.97 -8.71 6.05
CA SER A 4 -6.82 -9.91 6.24
C SER A 4 -6.38 -11.03 5.30
N PHE A 5 -6.62 -12.28 5.70
CA PHE A 5 -6.54 -13.45 4.81
C PHE A 5 -7.63 -13.45 3.74
N SER A 6 -8.73 -12.73 3.95
CA SER A 6 -9.79 -12.53 2.96
C SER A 6 -9.54 -11.29 2.10
N ASP A 7 -10.38 -11.09 1.08
CA ASP A 7 -10.42 -9.84 0.32
C ASP A 7 -11.05 -8.65 1.11
N ASN A 8 -11.65 -8.90 2.28
CA ASN A 8 -12.23 -7.90 3.18
C ASN A 8 -11.29 -7.51 4.33
N GLU A 9 -10.92 -6.23 4.43
CA GLU A 9 -9.93 -5.76 5.41
C GLU A 9 -10.39 -5.79 6.87
N THR A 10 -11.70 -5.85 7.12
CA THR A 10 -12.27 -5.85 8.48
C THR A 10 -12.21 -7.22 9.15
N ARG A 11 -11.97 -8.30 8.38
CA ARG A 11 -11.94 -9.68 8.90
C ARG A 11 -10.54 -10.05 9.39
N ILE A 12 -10.20 -9.65 10.60
CA ILE A 12 -8.88 -9.90 11.23
C ILE A 12 -8.74 -11.31 11.82
N GLY A 13 -7.50 -11.71 12.13
CA GLY A 13 -7.20 -13.00 12.76
C GLY A 13 -7.26 -14.16 11.77
N ARG A 14 -8.05 -15.20 12.08
CA ARG A 14 -8.22 -16.39 11.22
C ARG A 14 -9.66 -16.49 10.71
N PRO A 15 -10.09 -15.64 9.75
CA PRO A 15 -11.40 -15.79 9.13
C PRO A 15 -11.50 -17.16 8.45
N ARG A 16 -12.70 -17.76 8.51
CA ARG A 16 -13.05 -19.01 7.83
C ARG A 16 -14.31 -18.79 7.01
N ASN A 17 -14.58 -19.70 6.08
CA ASN A 17 -15.79 -19.68 5.24
C ASN A 17 -15.96 -18.34 4.52
N PHE A 18 -14.94 -17.94 3.76
CA PHE A 18 -14.97 -16.76 2.89
C PHE A 18 -14.62 -17.17 1.47
N ASN A 19 -15.18 -16.44 0.51
CA ASN A 19 -14.80 -16.53 -0.89
C ASN A 19 -13.83 -15.40 -1.21
N ILE A 20 -13.04 -15.59 -2.26
CA ILE A 20 -12.20 -14.54 -2.84
C ILE A 20 -12.83 -14.09 -4.15
N THR A 21 -13.01 -12.79 -4.30
CA THR A 21 -13.56 -12.19 -5.53
C THR A 21 -12.43 -11.53 -6.30
N VAL A 22 -12.15 -12.02 -7.51
CA VAL A 22 -11.22 -11.36 -8.44
C VAL A 22 -12.01 -10.37 -9.30
N ARG A 23 -11.59 -9.11 -9.31
CA ARG A 23 -12.22 -8.04 -10.10
C ARG A 23 -11.62 -7.94 -11.50
N GLU A 24 -10.30 -8.08 -11.61
CA GLU A 24 -9.56 -7.95 -12.86
C GLU A 24 -8.25 -8.74 -12.83
N PHE A 25 -7.66 -8.94 -14.00
CA PHE A 25 -6.35 -9.53 -14.17
C PHE A 25 -5.45 -8.60 -14.96
N GLU A 26 -4.25 -8.35 -14.46
CA GLU A 26 -3.19 -7.69 -15.20
C GLU A 26 -2.11 -8.70 -15.60
N PHE A 27 -1.48 -8.47 -16.76
CA PHE A 27 -0.49 -9.37 -17.31
C PHE A 27 0.88 -8.69 -17.30
N ALA A 28 1.74 -9.08 -16.37
CA ALA A 28 3.12 -8.61 -16.32
C ALA A 28 3.99 -9.46 -17.25
N ALA A 29 3.76 -9.35 -18.56
CA ALA A 29 4.38 -10.21 -19.57
C ALA A 29 5.91 -10.22 -19.51
N GLY A 30 6.54 -9.07 -19.23
CA GLY A 30 7.99 -8.98 -19.06
C GLY A 30 8.52 -9.68 -17.80
N ALA A 31 7.73 -9.71 -16.73
CA ALA A 31 8.08 -10.37 -15.47
C ALA A 31 7.64 -11.85 -15.43
N GLY A 32 6.78 -12.28 -16.36
CA GLY A 32 6.37 -13.67 -16.53
C GLY A 32 5.24 -14.14 -15.62
N PHE A 33 4.42 -13.23 -15.07
CA PHE A 33 3.30 -13.61 -14.19
C PHE A 33 2.01 -12.80 -14.43
N VAL A 34 0.89 -13.35 -13.96
CA VAL A 34 -0.44 -12.72 -13.96
C VAL A 34 -0.74 -12.19 -12.57
N ILE A 35 -1.29 -10.98 -12.49
CA ILE A 35 -1.64 -10.29 -11.26
C ILE A 35 -3.18 -10.30 -11.13
N PRO A 36 -3.76 -11.18 -10.29
CA PRO A 36 -5.18 -11.10 -9.96
C PRO A 36 -5.42 -9.96 -8.97
N ILE A 37 -6.31 -9.04 -9.32
CA ILE A 37 -6.65 -7.87 -8.49
C ILE A 37 -8.03 -8.11 -7.86
N LEU A 38 -8.07 -8.15 -6.53
CA LEU A 38 -9.26 -8.49 -5.75
C LEU A 38 -10.06 -7.25 -5.30
N GLY A 39 -9.43 -6.08 -5.32
CA GLY A 39 -9.98 -4.84 -4.78
C GLY A 39 -9.17 -3.64 -5.26
N GLU A 40 -9.53 -2.45 -4.81
CA GLU A 40 -8.76 -1.26 -5.16
C GLU A 40 -7.39 -1.29 -4.48
N MET A 41 -6.36 -1.00 -5.26
CA MET A 41 -4.99 -0.89 -4.80
C MET A 41 -4.48 0.52 -5.07
N MET A 42 -4.05 1.21 -4.02
CA MET A 42 -3.40 2.51 -4.16
C MET A 42 -2.05 2.34 -4.85
N ARG A 43 -1.95 2.81 -6.10
CA ARG A 43 -0.69 2.85 -6.87
C ARG A 43 0.06 4.17 -6.72
N MET A 44 -0.66 5.24 -6.37
CA MET A 44 -0.11 6.57 -6.16
C MET A 44 -0.61 7.10 -4.81
N PRO A 45 0.12 6.88 -3.71
CA PRO A 45 -0.23 7.48 -2.43
C PRO A 45 -0.07 9.00 -2.50
N GLY A 46 -1.06 9.72 -1.97
CA GLY A 46 -0.99 11.17 -1.81
C GLY A 46 -0.21 11.57 -0.55
N LEU A 47 0.07 12.87 -0.43
CA LEU A 47 0.59 13.45 0.82
C LEU A 47 -0.51 13.54 1.88
N PRO A 48 -0.18 13.36 3.17
CA PRO A 48 -1.11 13.61 4.27
C PRO A 48 -1.39 15.12 4.42
N ALA A 49 -2.38 15.47 5.25
CA ALA A 49 -2.79 16.86 5.47
C ALA A 49 -1.65 17.77 5.95
N VAL A 50 -0.73 17.23 6.76
CA VAL A 50 0.52 17.89 7.15
C VAL A 50 1.67 17.03 6.63
N PRO A 51 2.32 17.40 5.51
CA PRO A 51 3.39 16.61 4.94
C PRO A 51 4.68 16.75 5.76
N ALA A 52 5.44 15.66 5.89
CA ALA A 52 6.71 15.66 6.62
C ALA A 52 7.71 16.70 6.07
N SER A 53 7.58 17.08 4.80
CA SER A 53 8.40 18.12 4.16
C SER A 53 8.34 19.49 4.84
N GLU A 54 7.26 19.83 5.55
CA GLU A 54 7.18 21.09 6.30
C GLU A 54 8.14 21.13 7.51
N GLY A 55 8.51 19.96 8.05
CA GLY A 55 9.42 19.82 9.18
C GLY A 55 10.84 19.40 8.79
N MET A 56 11.13 19.24 7.50
CA MET A 56 12.45 18.88 6.99
C MET A 56 13.32 20.12 6.85
N ASP A 57 14.53 20.08 7.41
CA ASP A 57 15.50 21.19 7.32
C ASP A 57 16.95 20.67 7.35
N ILE A 58 17.90 21.54 7.02
CA ILE A 58 19.34 21.31 7.09
C ILE A 58 20.02 22.45 7.84
N ASP A 59 20.70 22.12 8.94
CA ASP A 59 21.41 23.13 9.71
C ASP A 59 22.72 23.59 9.02
N LYS A 60 23.36 24.60 9.59
CA LYS A 60 24.61 25.19 9.06
C LYS A 60 25.80 24.21 9.04
N ASN A 61 25.72 23.12 9.78
CA ASN A 61 26.73 22.07 9.82
C ASN A 61 26.39 20.92 8.85
N GLY A 62 25.32 21.06 8.07
CA GLY A 62 24.85 20.03 7.14
C GLY A 62 24.05 18.91 7.80
N LYS A 63 23.59 19.07 9.06
CA LYS A 63 22.78 18.06 9.74
C LYS A 63 21.32 18.18 9.33
N VAL A 64 20.76 17.08 8.80
CA VAL A 64 19.36 16.99 8.37
C VAL A 64 18.44 16.64 9.55
N SER A 65 17.28 17.29 9.63
CA SER A 65 16.18 16.99 10.56
C SER A 65 14.90 16.62 9.78
N GLY A 66 13.97 15.91 10.44
CA GLY A 66 12.63 15.62 9.88
C GLY A 66 12.56 14.52 8.81
N LEU A 67 13.67 13.83 8.51
CA LEU A 67 13.74 12.77 7.49
C LEU A 67 13.48 11.35 8.02
N SER A 68 13.62 11.13 9.33
CA SER A 68 13.55 9.81 9.98
C SER A 68 12.75 9.83 11.26
#